data_AF-A0A2W1HMC2-F1
#
_entry.id   AF-A0A2W1HMC2-F1
#
_cell.length_a   1.000
_cell.length_b   1.000
_cell.length_c   1.000
_cell.angle_alpha   90.00
_cell.angle_beta   90.00
_cell.angle_gamma   90.00
#
_symmetry.space_group_name_H-M   'P 1'
#
loop_
_entity.id
_entity.type
_entity.pdbx_description
1 polymer ?
#
loop_
_entity_poly.entity_id
_entity_poly.type
_entity_poly.pdbx_seq_one_letter_code
_entity_poly.pdbx_strand_id
1 'polypeptide(L)'
;MSDDWFSSKLIPEQENHPEEKTTATEAAEAITRPVVNLDDPRGDICQLYGLLMDALLDLRHQTEPLLALLQAIEDLPQPEFTAAQPSKQPQDKLWKGLSDFGHIWYDVYYRSGSWKSDAEKTSGSKRDALRDEHARTAEFEARLFMAGLAHIPIGWGYEAIEKALGKDALLDFEIPAVAEWLVVCGQRFLQGAKEDEKTYAVKEGMSLERWSL
;
A
#
# COMPACT_ATOMS: atom_id res chain seq x y z
N MET A 1 22.39 -26.46 -16.86
CA MET A 1 20.94 -26.73 -17.02
C MET A 1 20.56 -26.12 -18.37
N SER A 2 19.99 -26.90 -19.29
CA SER A 2 19.83 -26.50 -20.70
C SER A 2 18.67 -25.51 -20.87
N ASP A 3 18.89 -24.44 -21.65
CA ASP A 3 17.90 -23.42 -22.04
C ASP A 3 16.66 -24.00 -22.77
N ASP A 4 16.72 -25.28 -23.16
CA ASP A 4 15.65 -25.99 -23.85
C ASP A 4 14.38 -26.17 -22.99
N TRP A 5 14.51 -26.20 -21.66
CA TRP A 5 13.36 -26.39 -20.78
C TRP A 5 12.40 -25.18 -20.83
N PHE A 6 12.95 -23.95 -20.79
CA PHE A 6 12.16 -22.73 -20.89
C PHE A 6 11.53 -22.57 -22.29
N SER A 7 12.26 -22.91 -23.33
CA SER A 7 11.77 -22.83 -24.72
C SER A 7 10.59 -23.77 -24.98
N SER A 8 10.55 -24.94 -24.33
CA SER A 8 9.44 -25.90 -24.44
C SER A 8 8.15 -25.48 -23.73
N LYS A 9 8.22 -24.44 -22.88
CA LYS A 9 7.09 -23.90 -22.11
C LYS A 9 6.54 -22.59 -22.67
N LEU A 10 7.20 -22.02 -23.66
CA LEU A 10 6.65 -20.92 -24.44
C LEU A 10 5.60 -21.50 -25.38
N ILE A 11 4.34 -21.33 -24.98
CA ILE A 11 3.18 -21.61 -25.82
C ILE A 11 3.37 -20.82 -27.12
N PRO A 12 3.16 -21.41 -28.32
CA PRO A 12 3.22 -20.66 -29.56
C PRO A 12 2.24 -19.49 -29.49
N GLU A 13 2.64 -18.32 -29.98
CA GLU A 13 1.75 -17.17 -30.18
C GLU A 13 0.60 -17.58 -31.14
N GLN A 14 -0.44 -18.21 -30.60
CA GLN A 14 -1.68 -18.46 -31.29
C GLN A 14 -2.70 -17.41 -30.86
N GLU A 15 -3.07 -16.61 -31.86
CA GLU A 15 -4.43 -16.15 -32.14
C GLU A 15 -5.22 -15.56 -30.98
N ASN A 16 -5.32 -14.23 -30.95
CA ASN A 16 -6.48 -13.42 -30.52
C ASN A 16 -7.54 -14.20 -29.71
N HIS A 17 -7.20 -14.63 -28.50
CA HIS A 17 -8.20 -14.88 -27.49
C HIS A 17 -8.76 -13.49 -27.15
N PRO A 18 -10.08 -13.25 -27.19
CA PRO A 18 -10.60 -12.12 -26.47
C PRO A 18 -10.12 -12.31 -25.04
N GLU A 19 -9.23 -11.45 -24.57
CA GLU A 19 -8.87 -11.43 -23.15
C GLU A 19 -10.19 -11.23 -22.40
N GLU A 20 -10.77 -12.32 -21.90
CA GLU A 20 -11.83 -12.22 -20.92
C GLU A 20 -11.20 -11.46 -19.77
N LYS A 21 -11.58 -10.18 -19.65
CA LYS A 21 -11.10 -9.33 -18.59
C LYS A 21 -11.62 -9.93 -17.29
N THR A 22 -10.76 -10.67 -16.61
CA THR A 22 -11.01 -11.16 -15.26
C THR A 22 -11.44 -9.98 -14.40
N THR A 23 -12.60 -10.11 -13.78
CA THR A 23 -13.12 -9.06 -12.89
C THR A 23 -12.27 -8.99 -11.61
N ALA A 24 -12.30 -7.86 -10.92
CA ALA A 24 -11.60 -7.70 -9.64
C ALA A 24 -12.01 -8.77 -8.61
N THR A 25 -13.29 -9.16 -8.61
CA THR A 25 -13.83 -10.21 -7.74
C THR A 25 -13.27 -11.59 -8.09
N GLU A 26 -13.29 -11.99 -9.35
CA GLU A 26 -12.72 -13.28 -9.77
C GLU A 26 -11.21 -13.35 -9.48
N ALA A 27 -10.49 -12.24 -9.69
CA ALA A 27 -9.08 -12.13 -9.34
C ALA A 27 -8.85 -12.23 -7.82
N ALA A 28 -9.68 -11.56 -7.01
CA ALA A 28 -9.63 -11.63 -5.56
C ALA A 28 -9.85 -13.07 -5.06
N GLU A 29 -10.86 -13.77 -5.57
CA GLU A 29 -11.10 -15.17 -5.25
C GLU A 29 -9.93 -16.07 -5.65
N ALA A 30 -9.37 -15.87 -6.85
CA ALA A 30 -8.27 -16.68 -7.35
C ALA A 30 -6.99 -16.48 -6.52
N ILE A 31 -6.64 -15.23 -6.19
CA ILE A 31 -5.38 -14.91 -5.49
C ILE A 31 -5.42 -15.23 -4.00
N THR A 32 -6.60 -15.18 -3.37
CA THR A 32 -6.76 -15.49 -1.94
C THR A 32 -6.96 -16.99 -1.67
N ARG A 33 -7.45 -17.76 -2.65
CA ARG A 33 -7.72 -19.20 -2.51
C ARG A 33 -6.55 -20.00 -1.95
N PRO A 34 -5.28 -19.81 -2.37
CA PRO A 34 -4.16 -20.53 -1.77
C PRO A 34 -4.04 -20.28 -0.27
N VAL A 35 -4.19 -19.02 0.17
CA VAL A 35 -4.06 -18.62 1.58
C VAL A 35 -5.14 -19.25 2.45
N VAL A 36 -6.40 -19.24 1.99
CA VAL A 36 -7.53 -19.82 2.74
C VAL A 36 -7.37 -21.32 3.00
N ASN A 37 -6.63 -22.01 2.12
CA ASN A 37 -6.43 -23.45 2.21
C ASN A 37 -5.18 -23.86 3.01
N LEU A 38 -4.44 -22.92 3.58
CA LEU A 38 -3.27 -23.20 4.43
C LEU A 38 -3.68 -23.65 5.83
N ASP A 39 -2.74 -24.27 6.54
CA ASP A 39 -2.92 -24.69 7.93
C ASP A 39 -3.05 -23.48 8.89
N ASP A 40 -2.39 -22.36 8.57
CA ASP A 40 -2.49 -21.09 9.29
C ASP A 40 -2.67 -19.88 8.34
N PRO A 41 -3.88 -19.68 7.77
CA PRO A 41 -4.15 -18.61 6.81
C PRO A 41 -3.81 -17.21 7.35
N ARG A 42 -3.86 -17.01 8.68
CA ARG A 42 -3.53 -15.72 9.29
C ARG A 42 -2.02 -15.51 9.38
N GLY A 43 -1.27 -16.53 9.81
CA GLY A 43 0.19 -16.47 9.82
C GLY A 43 0.77 -16.25 8.41
N ASP A 44 0.12 -16.83 7.41
CA ASP A 44 0.61 -16.84 6.03
C ASP A 44 0.05 -15.70 5.16
N ILE A 45 -0.94 -14.93 5.62
CA ILE A 45 -1.51 -13.80 4.85
C ILE A 45 -0.48 -12.73 4.50
N CYS A 46 0.58 -12.61 5.31
CA CYS A 46 1.67 -11.67 5.08
C CYS A 46 2.38 -11.91 3.74
N GLN A 47 2.41 -13.15 3.23
CA GLN A 47 3.02 -13.47 1.94
C GLN A 47 2.19 -12.91 0.77
N LEU A 48 0.87 -13.04 0.85
CA LEU A 48 -0.04 -12.45 -0.13
C LEU A 48 0.05 -10.93 -0.10
N TYR A 49 0.05 -10.33 1.08
CA TYR A 49 0.17 -8.89 1.21
C TYR A 49 1.52 -8.38 0.71
N GLY A 50 2.63 -9.03 1.01
CA GLY A 50 3.94 -8.66 0.44
C GLY A 50 3.91 -8.62 -1.09
N LEU A 51 3.35 -9.66 -1.73
CA LEU A 51 3.19 -9.69 -3.18
C LEU A 51 2.33 -8.54 -3.71
N LEU A 52 1.21 -8.24 -3.05
CA LEU A 52 0.33 -7.13 -3.44
C LEU A 52 1.01 -5.78 -3.26
N MET A 53 1.79 -5.60 -2.18
CA MET A 53 2.54 -4.38 -1.92
C MET A 53 3.63 -4.13 -2.97
N ASP A 54 4.40 -5.16 -3.32
CA ASP A 54 5.38 -5.07 -4.41
C ASP A 54 4.69 -4.73 -5.74
N ALA A 55 3.55 -5.38 -6.03
CA ALA A 55 2.77 -5.10 -7.24
C ALA A 55 2.27 -3.65 -7.28
N LEU A 56 1.86 -3.07 -6.14
CA LEU A 56 1.49 -1.65 -6.07
C LEU A 56 2.69 -0.80 -6.52
N LEU A 57 3.85 -0.96 -5.88
CA LEU A 57 5.02 -0.12 -6.13
C LEU A 57 5.57 -0.27 -7.56
N ASP A 58 5.61 -1.50 -8.08
CA ASP A 58 6.22 -1.80 -9.38
C ASP A 58 5.28 -1.56 -10.58
N LEU A 59 3.99 -1.87 -10.45
CA LEU A 59 3.03 -1.83 -11.58
C LEU A 59 2.31 -0.49 -11.66
N ARG A 60 3.03 0.58 -11.97
CA ARG A 60 2.50 1.96 -11.94
C ARG A 60 1.23 2.18 -12.77
N HIS A 61 1.16 1.53 -13.92
CA HIS A 61 0.04 1.62 -14.86
C HIS A 61 -1.20 0.82 -14.42
N GLN A 62 -1.10 0.02 -13.35
CA GLN A 62 -2.18 -0.83 -12.83
C GLN A 62 -2.74 -0.32 -11.48
N THR A 63 -2.50 0.95 -11.13
CA THR A 63 -2.96 1.54 -9.86
C THR A 63 -4.45 1.30 -9.59
N GLU A 64 -5.34 1.68 -10.53
CA GLU A 64 -6.78 1.53 -10.33
C GLU A 64 -7.23 0.05 -10.29
N PRO A 65 -6.78 -0.84 -11.19
CA PRO A 65 -7.04 -2.27 -11.07
C PRO A 65 -6.57 -2.89 -9.75
N LEU A 66 -5.42 -2.47 -9.23
CA LEU A 66 -4.89 -2.97 -7.95
C LEU A 66 -5.71 -2.48 -6.75
N LEU A 67 -6.14 -1.22 -6.76
CA LEU A 67 -7.06 -0.70 -5.74
C LEU A 67 -8.41 -1.45 -5.78
N ALA A 68 -8.93 -1.71 -6.99
CA ALA A 68 -10.14 -2.50 -7.16
C ALA A 68 -9.97 -3.95 -6.68
N LEU A 69 -8.80 -4.55 -6.90
CA LEU A 69 -8.47 -5.88 -6.37
C LEU A 69 -8.43 -5.89 -4.84
N LEU A 70 -7.79 -4.89 -4.21
CA LEU A 70 -7.74 -4.79 -2.75
C LEU A 70 -9.13 -4.60 -2.15
N GLN A 71 -9.97 -3.75 -2.76
CA GLN A 71 -11.37 -3.59 -2.38
C GLN A 71 -12.13 -4.92 -2.52
N ALA A 72 -11.96 -5.62 -3.64
CA ALA A 72 -12.61 -6.89 -3.89
C ALA A 72 -12.18 -7.97 -2.87
N ILE A 73 -10.91 -8.00 -2.48
CA ILE A 73 -10.41 -8.87 -1.40
C ILE A 73 -11.11 -8.51 -0.09
N GLU A 74 -11.16 -7.23 0.29
CA GLU A 74 -11.81 -6.79 1.53
C GLU A 74 -13.30 -7.17 1.59
N ASP A 75 -13.96 -7.17 0.43
CA ASP A 75 -15.39 -7.50 0.27
C ASP A 75 -15.65 -9.02 0.19
N LEU A 76 -14.61 -9.87 0.15
CA LEU A 76 -14.80 -11.31 0.12
C LEU A 76 -15.56 -11.82 1.36
N PRO A 77 -16.38 -12.88 1.19
CA PRO A 77 -16.96 -13.60 2.32
C PRO A 77 -15.86 -14.06 3.28
N GLN A 78 -16.14 -13.94 4.58
CA GLN A 78 -15.20 -14.39 5.59
C GLN A 78 -15.10 -15.92 5.55
N PRO A 79 -13.89 -16.49 5.57
CA PRO A 79 -13.74 -17.93 5.61
C PRO A 79 -14.26 -18.46 6.96
N GLU A 80 -15.05 -19.52 6.90
CA GLU A 80 -15.55 -20.24 8.07
C GLU A 80 -14.42 -21.08 8.66
N PHE A 81 -13.71 -20.53 9.65
CA PHE A 81 -12.70 -21.30 10.37
C PHE A 81 -13.39 -22.27 11.33
N THR A 82 -13.44 -23.56 10.97
CA THR A 82 -14.05 -24.60 11.82
C THR A 82 -13.40 -24.63 13.20
N ALA A 83 -14.22 -24.76 14.24
CA ALA A 83 -13.92 -24.58 15.67
C ALA A 83 -12.98 -25.62 16.31
N ALA A 84 -11.88 -25.99 15.65
CA ALA A 84 -10.91 -26.94 16.18
C ALA A 84 -9.99 -26.34 17.26
N GLN A 85 -9.92 -25.00 17.43
CA GLN A 85 -9.12 -24.34 18.46
C GLN A 85 -9.78 -23.02 18.95
N PRO A 86 -10.52 -23.02 20.08
CA PRO A 86 -11.25 -21.84 20.57
C PRO A 86 -10.36 -20.66 20.99
N SER A 87 -9.07 -20.88 21.31
CA SER A 87 -8.08 -19.81 21.54
C SER A 87 -7.63 -19.11 20.25
N LYS A 88 -8.05 -19.63 19.08
CA LYS A 88 -7.78 -19.11 17.74
C LYS A 88 -9.04 -18.65 17.01
N GLN A 89 -10.19 -18.62 17.68
CA GLN A 89 -11.37 -17.98 17.10
C GLN A 89 -11.05 -16.49 16.91
N PRO A 90 -11.16 -15.96 15.68
CA PRO A 90 -10.84 -14.57 15.44
C PRO A 90 -11.84 -13.69 16.18
N GLN A 91 -11.35 -12.69 16.92
CA GLN A 91 -12.18 -11.52 17.21
C GLN A 91 -12.35 -10.65 15.95
N ASP A 92 -11.42 -10.81 14.98
CA ASP A 92 -11.31 -9.99 13.77
C ASP A 92 -11.51 -10.81 12.47
N LYS A 93 -12.13 -10.19 11.48
CA LYS A 93 -12.41 -10.77 10.16
C LYS A 93 -11.12 -10.81 9.31
N LEU A 94 -10.80 -11.94 8.67
CA LEU A 94 -9.58 -12.14 7.87
C LEU A 94 -9.44 -11.09 6.75
N TRP A 95 -10.53 -10.80 6.03
CA TRP A 95 -10.48 -9.88 4.90
C TRP A 95 -10.86 -8.45 5.24
N LYS A 96 -11.74 -8.26 6.23
CA LYS A 96 -12.33 -6.95 6.48
C LYS A 96 -11.26 -5.98 6.95
N GLY A 97 -11.19 -4.81 6.32
CA GLY A 97 -10.15 -3.81 6.58
C GLY A 97 -8.74 -4.24 6.17
N LEU A 98 -8.61 -5.36 5.44
CA LEU A 98 -7.34 -6.01 5.10
C LEU A 98 -6.48 -6.15 6.37
N SER A 99 -6.92 -7.01 7.30
CA SER A 99 -6.33 -7.12 8.65
C SER A 99 -4.81 -7.18 8.61
N ASP A 100 -4.12 -6.38 9.42
CA ASP A 100 -2.66 -6.28 9.49
C ASP A 100 -1.94 -5.68 8.25
N PHE A 101 -2.64 -5.38 7.14
CA PHE A 101 -2.01 -4.80 5.93
C PHE A 101 -1.28 -3.49 6.23
N GLY A 102 -1.96 -2.51 6.85
CA GLY A 102 -1.33 -1.23 7.20
C GLY A 102 -0.17 -1.39 8.17
N HIS A 103 -0.21 -2.37 9.07
CA HIS A 103 0.90 -2.66 9.99
C HIS A 103 2.10 -3.25 9.25
N ILE A 104 1.88 -4.21 8.34
CA ILE A 104 2.93 -4.79 7.50
C ILE A 104 3.50 -3.73 6.58
N TRP A 105 2.67 -2.90 5.95
CA TRP A 105 3.10 -1.78 5.11
C TRP A 105 4.02 -0.84 5.89
N TYR A 106 3.59 -0.44 7.09
CA TYR A 106 4.37 0.42 7.95
C TYR A 106 5.71 -0.23 8.32
N ASP A 107 5.73 -1.50 8.72
CA ASP A 107 6.97 -2.15 9.12
C ASP A 107 7.95 -2.35 7.96
N VAL A 108 7.44 -2.71 6.77
CA VAL A 108 8.26 -2.98 5.58
C VAL A 108 8.75 -1.69 4.91
N TYR A 109 7.87 -0.72 4.67
CA TYR A 109 8.19 0.45 3.85
C TYR A 109 8.44 1.72 4.67
N TYR A 110 7.86 1.85 5.86
CA TYR A 110 8.01 3.06 6.69
C TYR A 110 9.08 2.90 7.79
N ARG A 111 9.10 1.77 8.51
CA ARG A 111 9.92 1.53 9.70
C ARG A 111 11.22 0.76 9.44
N SER A 112 11.35 0.08 8.31
CA SER A 112 12.63 -0.53 7.90
C SER A 112 13.77 0.51 7.84
N GLY A 113 13.43 1.81 7.87
CA GLY A 113 14.22 2.82 8.59
C GLY A 113 15.55 3.18 7.92
N SER A 114 15.85 2.56 6.78
CA SER A 114 17.07 2.80 6.05
C SER A 114 16.87 3.75 4.87
N TRP A 115 15.65 4.03 4.40
CA TRP A 115 15.47 4.76 3.13
C TRP A 115 16.23 6.10 3.11
N LYS A 116 16.17 6.88 4.21
CA LYS A 116 16.87 8.17 4.29
C LYS A 116 18.39 7.99 4.34
N SER A 117 18.86 7.04 5.14
CA SER A 117 20.29 6.67 5.21
C SER A 117 20.80 6.16 3.85
N ASP A 118 20.00 5.36 3.15
CA ASP A 118 20.33 4.77 1.86
C ASP A 118 20.31 5.83 0.77
N ALA A 119 19.34 6.74 0.81
CA ALA A 119 19.29 7.92 -0.04
C ALA A 119 20.56 8.77 0.15
N GLU A 120 20.92 9.12 1.39
CA GLU A 120 22.12 9.90 1.71
C GLU A 120 23.42 9.23 1.24
N LYS A 121 23.48 7.90 1.22
CA LYS A 121 24.64 7.10 0.77
C LYS A 121 24.67 6.82 -0.73
N THR A 122 23.61 7.14 -1.47
CA THR A 122 23.49 6.83 -2.90
C THR A 122 23.44 8.08 -3.76
N SER A 123 23.88 7.94 -5.01
CA SER A 123 23.90 9.02 -5.99
C SER A 123 23.55 8.49 -7.39
N GLY A 124 23.26 9.41 -8.32
CA GLY A 124 22.88 9.08 -9.69
C GLY A 124 21.57 8.30 -9.79
N SER A 125 21.49 7.39 -10.75
CA SER A 125 20.28 6.63 -11.08
C SER A 125 19.71 5.83 -9.90
N LYS A 126 20.56 5.36 -8.98
CA LYS A 126 20.11 4.65 -7.78
C LYS A 126 19.37 5.57 -6.81
N ARG A 127 19.83 6.81 -6.65
CA ARG A 127 19.13 7.82 -5.85
C ARG A 127 17.81 8.22 -6.50
N ASP A 128 17.80 8.36 -7.83
CA ASP A 128 16.58 8.67 -8.58
C ASP A 128 15.53 7.55 -8.40
N ALA A 129 15.93 6.28 -8.47
CA ALA A 129 15.03 5.16 -8.21
C ALA A 129 14.44 5.17 -6.79
N LEU A 130 15.27 5.43 -5.76
CA LEU A 130 14.79 5.55 -4.37
C LEU A 130 13.83 6.74 -4.20
N ARG A 131 14.09 7.86 -4.89
CA ARG A 131 13.22 9.04 -4.85
C ARG A 131 11.86 8.71 -5.45
N ASP A 132 11.86 8.07 -6.61
CA ASP A 132 10.65 7.64 -7.31
C ASP A 132 9.84 6.65 -6.47
N GLU A 133 10.51 5.66 -5.85
CA GLU A 133 9.87 4.69 -4.96
C GLU A 133 9.26 5.40 -3.74
N HIS A 134 9.97 6.33 -3.11
CA HIS A 134 9.48 7.08 -1.96
C HIS A 134 8.23 7.93 -2.30
N ALA A 135 8.24 8.63 -3.43
CA ALA A 135 7.07 9.37 -3.91
C ALA A 135 5.91 8.41 -4.22
N ARG A 136 6.21 7.26 -4.85
CA ARG A 136 5.20 6.25 -5.19
C ARG A 136 4.52 5.65 -3.96
N THR A 137 5.29 5.37 -2.90
CA THR A 137 4.75 4.94 -1.61
C THR A 137 3.75 5.96 -1.07
N ALA A 138 4.10 7.24 -1.09
CA ALA A 138 3.22 8.32 -0.62
C ALA A 138 1.94 8.44 -1.45
N GLU A 139 2.02 8.33 -2.78
CA GLU A 139 0.84 8.32 -3.67
C GLU A 139 -0.13 7.19 -3.28
N PHE A 140 0.39 5.98 -3.05
CA PHE A 140 -0.46 4.86 -2.68
C PHE A 140 -1.08 4.98 -1.31
N GLU A 141 -0.31 5.40 -0.32
CA GLU A 141 -0.86 5.65 1.02
C GLU A 141 -2.02 6.65 0.95
N ALA A 142 -1.86 7.72 0.17
CA ALA A 142 -2.90 8.72 -0.03
C ALA A 142 -4.14 8.12 -0.72
N ARG A 143 -3.95 7.29 -1.75
CA ARG A 143 -5.06 6.63 -2.47
C ARG A 143 -5.78 5.61 -1.61
N LEU A 144 -5.05 4.78 -0.86
CA LEU A 144 -5.62 3.80 0.07
C LEU A 144 -6.43 4.50 1.16
N PHE A 145 -5.89 5.60 1.72
CA PHE A 145 -6.63 6.43 2.67
C PHE A 145 -7.92 6.98 2.06
N MET A 146 -7.86 7.58 0.86
CA MET A 146 -9.06 8.13 0.20
C MET A 146 -10.10 7.06 -0.16
N ALA A 147 -9.65 5.84 -0.45
CA ALA A 147 -10.54 4.69 -0.68
C ALA A 147 -11.09 4.08 0.63
N GLY A 148 -10.58 4.48 1.80
CA GLY A 148 -10.95 3.87 3.08
C GLY A 148 -10.45 2.43 3.24
N LEU A 149 -9.38 2.07 2.55
CA LEU A 149 -8.82 0.72 2.48
C LEU A 149 -7.61 0.55 3.41
N ALA A 150 -7.35 -0.71 3.79
CA ALA A 150 -6.14 -1.15 4.49
C ALA A 150 -5.81 -0.42 5.81
N HIS A 151 -6.79 0.31 6.37
CA HIS A 151 -6.66 1.12 7.58
C HIS A 151 -5.50 2.13 7.53
N ILE A 152 -5.17 2.65 6.35
CA ILE A 152 -4.15 3.70 6.22
C ILE A 152 -4.68 4.99 6.84
N PRO A 153 -4.01 5.55 7.87
CA PRO A 153 -4.49 6.75 8.55
C PRO A 153 -4.06 8.03 7.80
N ILE A 154 -4.92 9.06 7.83
CA ILE A 154 -4.56 10.41 7.35
C ILE A 154 -3.33 10.99 8.07
N GLY A 155 -3.05 10.50 9.28
CA GLY A 155 -1.89 10.88 10.06
C GLY A 155 -0.56 10.72 9.33
N TRP A 156 -0.40 9.70 8.46
CA TRP A 156 0.83 9.53 7.68
C TRP A 156 1.07 10.68 6.71
N GLY A 157 0.01 11.18 6.07
CA GLY A 157 0.09 12.36 5.22
C GLY A 157 0.49 13.63 5.99
N TYR A 158 -0.02 13.80 7.20
CA TYR A 158 0.43 14.91 8.07
C TYR A 158 1.89 14.77 8.50
N GLU A 159 2.36 13.56 8.80
CA GLU A 159 3.78 13.33 9.10
C GLU A 159 4.68 13.65 7.91
N ALA A 160 4.27 13.30 6.69
CA ALA A 160 5.03 13.66 5.49
C ALA A 160 5.20 15.18 5.37
N ILE A 161 4.15 15.95 5.67
CA ILE A 161 4.18 17.42 5.60
C ILE A 161 5.06 18.00 6.71
N GLU A 162 4.92 17.55 7.96
CA GLU A 162 5.78 18.00 9.06
C GLU A 162 7.25 17.62 8.83
N LYS A 163 7.54 16.46 8.23
CA LYS A 163 8.90 16.05 7.84
C LYS A 163 9.49 16.98 6.77
N ALA A 164 8.73 17.32 5.74
CA ALA A 164 9.17 18.23 4.68
C ALA A 164 9.42 19.67 5.18
N LEU A 165 8.66 20.11 6.19
CA LEU A 165 8.86 21.40 6.86
C LEU A 165 9.99 21.38 7.91
N GLY A 166 10.49 20.19 8.24
CA GLY A 166 11.53 19.97 9.24
C GLY A 166 12.91 20.47 8.79
N LYS A 167 13.77 20.79 9.77
CA LYS A 167 15.14 21.28 9.50
C LYS A 167 16.05 20.24 8.85
N ASP A 168 15.81 18.97 9.10
CA ASP A 168 16.59 17.85 8.57
C ASP A 168 15.93 17.22 7.34
N ALA A 169 15.00 17.92 6.68
CA ALA A 169 14.28 17.39 5.52
C ALA A 169 15.24 17.07 4.36
N LEU A 170 15.10 15.87 3.79
CA LEU A 170 15.76 15.51 2.53
C LEU A 170 14.84 15.98 1.38
N LEU A 171 14.94 17.27 1.03
CA LEU A 171 13.92 17.95 0.23
C LEU A 171 13.67 17.31 -1.14
N ASP A 172 14.67 16.73 -1.80
CA ASP A 172 14.48 16.06 -3.08
C ASP A 172 13.66 14.76 -2.97
N PHE A 173 13.42 14.24 -1.76
CA PHE A 173 12.54 13.10 -1.48
C PHE A 173 11.22 13.52 -0.84
N GLU A 174 11.29 14.33 0.21
CA GLU A 174 10.13 14.71 1.01
C GLU A 174 9.15 15.59 0.23
N ILE A 175 9.65 16.50 -0.63
CA ILE A 175 8.78 17.39 -1.42
C ILE A 175 7.94 16.61 -2.45
N PRO A 176 8.53 15.70 -3.27
CA PRO A 176 7.72 14.81 -4.12
C PRO A 176 6.69 13.98 -3.35
N ALA A 177 7.06 13.38 -2.22
CA ALA A 177 6.14 12.58 -1.41
C ALA A 177 4.96 13.41 -0.89
N VAL A 178 5.22 14.63 -0.39
CA VAL A 178 4.17 15.57 0.02
C VAL A 178 3.29 15.97 -1.17
N ALA A 179 3.87 16.20 -2.35
CA ALA A 179 3.10 16.55 -3.54
C ALA A 179 2.06 15.48 -3.88
N GLU A 180 2.41 14.19 -3.79
CA GLU A 180 1.47 13.09 -4.03
C GLU A 180 0.31 13.09 -3.02
N TRP A 181 0.61 13.26 -1.72
CA TRP A 181 -0.42 13.43 -0.69
C TRP A 181 -1.32 14.64 -0.96
N LEU A 182 -0.77 15.77 -1.39
CA LEU A 182 -1.56 16.98 -1.67
C LEU A 182 -2.42 16.83 -2.92
N VAL A 183 -1.93 16.16 -3.97
CA VAL A 183 -2.69 15.88 -5.20
C VAL A 183 -3.90 15.02 -4.90
N VAL A 184 -3.73 13.97 -4.08
CA VAL A 184 -4.81 13.01 -3.78
C VAL A 184 -5.71 13.47 -2.63
N CYS A 185 -5.13 13.96 -1.54
CA CYS A 185 -5.82 14.28 -0.28
C CYS A 185 -6.00 15.78 -0.01
N GLY A 186 -5.61 16.68 -0.92
CA GLY A 186 -5.57 18.12 -0.67
C GLY A 186 -6.87 18.72 -0.12
N GLN A 187 -8.03 18.31 -0.65
CA GLN A 187 -9.32 18.75 -0.13
C GLN A 187 -9.60 18.25 1.29
N ARG A 188 -9.17 17.02 1.61
CA ARG A 188 -9.34 16.43 2.94
C ARG A 188 -8.45 17.10 3.97
N PHE A 189 -7.22 17.48 3.61
CA PHE A 189 -6.36 18.29 4.47
C PHE A 189 -6.96 19.66 4.73
N LEU A 190 -7.47 20.32 3.68
CA LEU A 190 -8.15 21.61 3.85
C LEU A 190 -9.36 21.49 4.81
N GLN A 191 -10.12 20.41 4.72
CA GLN A 191 -11.22 20.15 5.65
C GLN A 191 -10.71 19.96 7.08
N GLY A 192 -9.69 19.12 7.28
CA GLY A 192 -9.09 18.93 8.60
C GLY A 192 -8.57 20.23 9.21
N ALA A 193 -8.04 21.14 8.38
CA ALA A 193 -7.53 22.43 8.85
C ALA A 193 -8.64 23.39 9.28
N LYS A 194 -9.80 23.32 8.63
CA LYS A 194 -10.98 24.10 9.03
C LYS A 194 -11.61 23.57 10.31
N GLU A 195 -11.46 22.27 10.56
CA GLU A 195 -12.04 21.57 11.71
C GLU A 195 -11.12 21.50 12.93
N ASP A 196 -9.92 22.08 12.87
CA ASP A 196 -8.87 21.93 13.89
C ASP A 196 -8.58 20.45 14.21
N GLU A 197 -8.50 19.62 13.16
CA GLU A 197 -8.30 18.17 13.29
C GLU A 197 -6.99 17.86 14.02
N LYS A 198 -7.08 16.98 15.02
CA LYS A 198 -5.94 16.49 15.80
C LYS A 198 -5.66 15.05 15.44
N THR A 199 -4.40 14.78 15.14
CA THR A 199 -3.89 13.43 14.90
C THR A 199 -2.68 13.20 15.78
N TYR A 200 -2.15 11.96 15.80
CA TYR A 200 -0.90 11.70 16.51
C TYR A 200 0.28 12.50 15.91
N ALA A 201 0.20 12.84 14.62
CA ALA A 201 1.16 13.67 13.88
C ALA A 201 0.99 15.17 14.19
N VAL A 202 -0.25 15.66 14.33
CA VAL A 202 -0.56 17.06 14.65
C VAL A 202 -1.31 17.16 15.97
N LYS A 203 -0.56 17.26 17.07
CA LYS A 203 -1.12 17.28 18.45
C LYS A 203 -1.71 18.62 18.86
N GLU A 204 -1.21 19.72 18.29
CA GLU A 204 -1.64 21.08 18.63
C GLU A 204 -2.85 21.55 17.83
N GLY A 205 -3.37 20.71 16.93
CA GLY A 205 -4.44 21.08 15.99
C GLY A 205 -3.89 21.69 14.70
N MET A 206 -4.59 21.48 13.59
CA MET A 206 -4.23 22.09 12.31
C MET A 206 -4.75 23.52 12.24
N SER A 207 -3.84 24.51 12.21
CA SER A 207 -4.19 25.89 11.90
C SER A 207 -3.76 26.25 10.47
N LEU A 208 -4.63 26.96 9.75
CA LEU A 208 -4.30 27.52 8.43
C LEU A 208 -3.08 28.46 8.50
N GLU A 209 -2.84 29.11 9.64
CA GLU A 209 -1.69 29.98 9.90
C GLU A 209 -0.35 29.24 9.85
N ARG A 210 -0.33 27.94 10.21
CA ARG A 210 0.87 27.10 10.18
C ARG A 210 1.26 26.71 8.75
N TRP A 211 0.34 26.85 7.78
CA TRP A 211 0.51 26.45 6.38
C TRP A 211 0.44 27.62 5.38
N SER A 212 0.08 28.83 5.83
CA SER A 212 0.22 30.07 5.08
C SER A 212 1.66 30.58 5.20
N LEU A 213 2.52 30.15 4.26
CA LEU A 213 3.81 30.78 3.98
C LEU A 213 3.61 32.09 3.20
#